data_AF-A0A439CRJ5-F1
#
_entry.id   AF-A0A439CRJ5-F1
#
_cell.length_a   1.000
_cell.length_b   1.000
_cell.length_c   1.000
_cell.angle_alpha   90.00
_cell.angle_beta   90.00
_cell.angle_gamma   90.00
#
_symmetry.space_group_name_H-M   'P 1'
#
loop_
_entity.id
_entity.type
_entity.pdbx_description
1 polymer ?
#
loop_
_entity_poly.entity_id
_entity_poly.type
_entity_poly.pdbx_seq_one_letter_code
_entity_poly.pdbx_strand_id
1 'polypeptide(L)'
;MRVGLALRALRSEGYLLIGSGGAVHNLFRNVWDPMILHGDNFAQPTPPGTWALEFRQSVEDVMRRGGGPKLRRAVTRLMKHPLFRDAHPTDDHFMSMCFAAGAAGAADDDNAPGVLGAEDWELTNMCNSQFTIGTWDEYAGVSNDGAIKA
;
A
#
# COMPACT_ATOMS: atom_id res chain seq x y z
N MET A 1 -6.83 1.85 -10.42
CA MET A 1 -5.91 2.77 -11.11
C MET A 1 -6.58 4.06 -11.61
N ARG A 2 -7.62 4.03 -12.45
CA ARG A 2 -8.22 5.27 -13.02
C ARG A 2 -8.78 6.23 -11.97
N VAL A 3 -9.39 5.70 -10.89
CA VAL A 3 -9.94 6.52 -9.80
C VAL A 3 -8.86 7.37 -9.13
N GLY A 4 -7.74 6.77 -8.71
CA GLY A 4 -6.62 7.51 -8.11
C GLY A 4 -6.02 8.55 -9.06
N LEU A 5 -5.87 8.20 -10.35
CA LEU A 5 -5.39 9.16 -11.35
C LEU A 5 -6.34 10.36 -11.51
N ALA A 6 -7.66 10.13 -11.49
CA ALA A 6 -8.65 11.19 -11.62
C ALA A 6 -8.66 12.15 -10.42
N LEU A 7 -8.36 11.65 -9.21
CA LEU A 7 -8.31 12.46 -7.98
C LEU A 7 -6.94 13.07 -7.70
N ARG A 8 -5.91 12.75 -8.51
CA ARG A 8 -4.53 13.21 -8.33
C ARG A 8 -4.43 14.72 -8.08
N ALA A 9 -5.14 15.52 -8.87
CA ALA A 9 -5.05 16.98 -8.83
C ALA A 9 -5.36 17.57 -7.45
N LEU A 10 -6.13 16.86 -6.61
CA LEU A 10 -6.40 17.28 -5.24
C LEU A 10 -5.12 17.36 -4.38
N ARG A 11 -4.05 16.63 -4.74
CA ARG A 11 -2.76 16.73 -4.04
C ARG A 11 -2.16 18.14 -4.12
N SER A 12 -2.26 18.79 -5.28
CA SER A 12 -1.77 20.18 -5.44
C SER A 12 -2.65 21.19 -4.69
N GLU A 13 -3.85 20.79 -4.26
CA GLU A 13 -4.76 21.59 -3.43
C GLU A 13 -4.59 21.32 -1.93
N GLY A 14 -3.57 20.56 -1.52
CA GLY A 14 -3.29 20.27 -0.11
C GLY A 14 -4.07 19.09 0.48
N TYR A 15 -4.70 18.25 -0.34
CA TYR A 15 -5.39 17.05 0.13
C TYR A 15 -4.44 15.84 0.19
N LEU A 16 -4.50 15.13 1.32
CA LEU A 16 -3.90 13.81 1.47
C LEU A 16 -4.86 12.74 0.95
N LEU A 17 -4.40 11.92 0.01
CA LEU A 17 -5.16 10.79 -0.53
C LEU A 17 -4.76 9.50 0.20
N ILE A 18 -5.69 8.89 0.91
CA ILE A 18 -5.46 7.67 1.71
C ILE A 18 -6.23 6.50 1.09
N GLY A 19 -5.51 5.41 0.80
CA GLY A 19 -6.10 4.12 0.48
C GLY A 19 -5.87 3.15 1.64
N SER A 20 -6.95 2.63 2.23
CA SER A 20 -6.88 1.62 3.30
C SER A 20 -7.19 0.23 2.76
N GLY A 21 -6.38 -0.76 3.13
CA GLY A 21 -6.49 -2.15 2.70
C GLY A 21 -5.46 -3.01 3.43
N GLY A 22 -4.96 -4.08 2.80
CA GLY A 22 -3.96 -4.96 3.40
C GLY A 22 -2.93 -5.50 2.41
N ALA A 23 -1.69 -5.63 2.84
CA ALA A 23 -0.60 -6.20 2.03
C ALA A 23 -0.76 -7.72 1.87
N VAL A 24 -1.31 -8.39 2.89
CA VAL A 24 -1.78 -9.78 2.84
C VAL A 24 -3.12 -9.84 3.56
N HIS A 25 -4.18 -10.30 2.89
CA HIS A 25 -5.53 -10.32 3.44
C HIS A 25 -6.31 -11.56 2.98
N ASN A 26 -6.03 -12.70 3.61
CA ASN A 26 -6.75 -13.95 3.38
C ASN A 26 -7.28 -14.54 4.70
N LEU A 27 -8.50 -14.15 5.05
CA LEU A 27 -9.15 -14.58 6.29
C LEU A 27 -9.29 -16.11 6.42
N PHE A 28 -9.39 -16.84 5.31
CA PHE A 28 -9.48 -18.31 5.32
C PHE A 28 -8.16 -18.97 5.77
N ARG A 29 -7.02 -18.32 5.53
CA ARG A 29 -5.69 -18.84 5.89
C ARG A 29 -5.18 -18.34 7.24
N ASN A 30 -5.93 -17.49 7.95
CA ASN A 30 -5.54 -16.95 9.25
C ASN A 30 -5.62 -18.00 10.38
N VAL A 31 -4.86 -17.77 11.45
CA VAL A 31 -4.92 -18.55 12.69
C VAL A 31 -5.82 -17.80 13.68
N TRP A 32 -7.00 -18.37 13.95
CA TRP A 32 -8.05 -17.68 14.70
C TRP A 32 -8.09 -18.03 16.18
N ASP A 33 -7.51 -19.16 16.60
CA ASP A 33 -7.62 -19.65 17.98
C ASP A 33 -7.25 -18.60 19.05
N PRO A 34 -6.13 -17.86 18.93
CA PRO A 34 -5.78 -16.84 19.92
C PRO A 34 -6.82 -15.70 20.00
N MET A 35 -7.35 -15.27 18.86
CA MET A 35 -8.39 -14.25 18.80
C MET A 35 -9.70 -14.74 19.41
N ILE A 36 -10.12 -15.96 19.08
CA ILE A 36 -11.39 -16.52 19.56
C ILE A 36 -11.34 -16.83 21.06
N LEU A 37 -10.22 -17.39 21.54
CA LEU A 37 -10.09 -17.85 22.93
C LEU A 37 -9.66 -16.75 23.89
N HIS A 38 -8.91 -15.75 23.42
CA HIS A 38 -8.26 -14.75 24.27
C HIS A 38 -8.51 -13.31 23.84
N GLY A 39 -9.18 -13.06 22.72
CA GLY A 39 -9.33 -11.71 22.17
C GLY A 39 -8.02 -11.11 21.68
N ASP A 40 -7.01 -11.95 21.42
CA ASP A 40 -5.67 -11.53 21.01
C ASP A 40 -5.43 -11.82 19.53
N ASN A 41 -5.62 -10.79 18.69
CA ASN A 41 -5.29 -10.81 17.27
C ASN A 41 -3.80 -10.66 16.97
N PHE A 42 -3.01 -10.15 17.90
CA PHE A 42 -1.57 -9.94 17.73
C PHE A 42 -0.73 -11.14 18.18
N ALA A 43 -1.37 -12.15 18.77
CA ALA A 43 -0.72 -13.42 19.06
C ALA A 43 -0.08 -14.01 17.78
N GLN A 44 1.20 -14.35 17.89
CA GLN A 44 2.00 -14.99 16.85
C GLN A 44 2.50 -16.37 17.37
N PRO A 45 1.61 -17.36 17.55
CA PRO A 45 1.99 -18.68 18.06
C PRO A 45 2.93 -19.43 17.12
N THR A 46 2.89 -19.08 15.83
CA THR A 46 3.80 -19.53 14.78
C THR A 46 4.17 -18.32 13.92
N PRO A 47 5.30 -18.34 13.19
CA PRO A 47 5.58 -17.30 12.21
C PRO A 47 4.51 -17.31 11.09
N PRO A 48 4.32 -16.16 10.39
CA PRO A 48 3.50 -16.12 9.20
C PRO A 48 3.98 -17.15 8.15
N GLY A 49 3.05 -17.67 7.35
CA GLY A 49 3.39 -18.59 6.27
C GLY A 49 4.35 -17.98 5.26
N THR A 50 5.24 -18.79 4.68
CA THR A 50 6.24 -18.31 3.71
C THR A 50 5.60 -17.62 2.51
N TRP A 51 4.44 -18.09 2.06
CA TRP A 51 3.66 -17.46 0.99
C TRP A 51 3.23 -16.02 1.34
N ALA A 52 2.91 -15.75 2.60
CA ALA A 52 2.50 -14.44 3.08
C ALA A 52 3.71 -13.50 3.13
N LEU A 53 4.82 -13.98 3.72
CA LEU A 53 6.07 -13.23 3.81
C LEU A 53 6.62 -12.86 2.43
N GLU A 54 6.65 -13.80 1.48
CA GLU A 54 7.16 -13.58 0.12
C GLU A 54 6.28 -12.60 -0.67
N PHE A 55 4.95 -12.71 -0.56
CA PHE A 55 4.06 -11.77 -1.22
C PHE A 55 4.18 -10.37 -0.61
N ARG A 56 4.20 -10.27 0.73
CA ARG A 56 4.43 -9.02 1.46
C ARG A 56 5.77 -8.38 1.05
N GLN A 57 6.84 -9.16 0.91
CA GLN A 57 8.13 -8.64 0.47
C GLN A 57 8.04 -8.05 -0.94
N SER A 58 7.33 -8.73 -1.84
CA SER A 58 7.09 -8.24 -3.19
C SER A 58 6.29 -6.93 -3.20
N VAL A 59 5.32 -6.77 -2.29
CA VAL A 59 4.57 -5.52 -2.11
C VAL A 59 5.53 -4.41 -1.63
N GLU A 60 6.31 -4.64 -0.59
CA GLU A 60 7.28 -3.66 -0.06
C GLU A 60 8.28 -3.22 -1.14
N ASP A 61 8.87 -4.17 -1.87
CA ASP A 61 9.84 -3.89 -2.93
C ASP A 61 9.26 -3.02 -4.05
N VAL A 62 7.97 -3.19 -4.35
CA VAL A 62 7.26 -2.37 -5.34
C VAL A 62 7.01 -0.98 -4.80
N MET A 63 6.52 -0.87 -3.56
CA MET A 63 6.11 0.41 -2.97
C MET A 63 7.31 1.29 -2.60
N ARG A 64 8.41 0.70 -2.12
CA ARG A 64 9.64 1.44 -1.78
C ARG A 64 10.38 2.03 -2.99
N ARG A 65 10.12 1.54 -4.20
CA ARG A 65 10.65 2.13 -5.43
C ARG A 65 10.06 3.51 -5.73
N GLY A 66 9.05 3.93 -4.98
CA GLY A 66 8.50 5.26 -5.07
C GLY A 66 7.46 5.43 -6.18
N GLY A 67 7.17 6.69 -6.49
CA GLY A 67 6.14 7.08 -7.45
C GLY A 67 6.48 6.84 -8.91
N GLY A 68 5.55 7.24 -9.76
CA GLY A 68 5.76 7.34 -11.20
C GLY A 68 5.13 6.20 -12.01
N PRO A 69 5.30 6.21 -13.35
CA PRO A 69 4.68 5.21 -14.21
C PRO A 69 5.13 3.78 -13.91
N LYS A 70 6.32 3.61 -13.31
CA LYS A 70 6.84 2.31 -12.85
C LYS A 70 6.01 1.74 -11.71
N LEU A 71 5.58 2.57 -10.75
CA LEU A 71 4.72 2.17 -9.62
C LEU A 71 3.42 1.54 -10.12
N ARG A 72 2.69 2.23 -11.01
CA ARG A 72 1.43 1.71 -11.58
C ARG A 72 1.61 0.35 -12.23
N ARG A 73 2.63 0.20 -13.08
CA ARG A 73 2.90 -1.06 -13.77
C ARG A 73 3.25 -2.17 -12.77
N ALA A 74 4.06 -1.86 -11.77
CA ALA A 74 4.52 -2.82 -10.78
C ALA A 74 3.36 -3.28 -9.86
N VAL A 75 2.54 -2.37 -9.34
CA VAL A 75 1.37 -2.72 -8.52
C VAL A 75 0.35 -3.53 -9.31
N THR A 76 0.07 -3.17 -10.57
CA THR A 76 -0.80 -4.01 -11.43
C THR A 76 -0.18 -5.39 -11.71
N ARG A 77 1.15 -5.50 -11.78
CA ARG A 77 1.82 -6.79 -11.99
C ARG A 77 1.76 -7.70 -10.77
N LEU A 78 1.66 -7.16 -9.55
CA LEU A 78 1.46 -7.97 -8.33
C LEU A 78 0.18 -8.80 -8.40
N MET A 79 -0.86 -8.35 -9.10
CA MET A 79 -2.10 -9.14 -9.33
C MET A 79 -1.88 -10.43 -10.14
N LYS A 80 -0.72 -10.55 -10.81
CA LYS A 80 -0.29 -11.76 -11.53
C LYS A 80 0.81 -12.53 -10.80
N HIS A 81 1.17 -12.11 -9.58
CA HIS A 81 2.13 -12.84 -8.76
C HIS A 81 1.59 -14.24 -8.46
N PRO A 82 2.41 -15.31 -8.49
CA PRO A 82 1.94 -16.68 -8.23
C PRO A 82 1.22 -16.81 -6.88
N LEU A 83 1.68 -16.06 -5.87
CA LEU A 83 1.12 -16.04 -4.52
C LEU A 83 -0.04 -15.04 -4.34
N PHE A 84 -0.45 -14.30 -5.38
CA PHE A 84 -1.47 -13.26 -5.22
C PHE A 84 -2.79 -13.84 -4.69
N ARG A 85 -3.24 -15.01 -5.17
CA ARG A 85 -4.50 -15.61 -4.70
C ARG A 85 -4.40 -16.24 -3.31
N ASP A 86 -3.20 -16.62 -2.89
CA ASP A 86 -2.94 -17.03 -1.52
C ASP A 86 -2.99 -15.83 -0.58
N ALA A 87 -2.47 -14.67 -1.00
CA ALA A 87 -2.51 -13.43 -0.24
C ALA A 87 -3.86 -12.69 -0.26
N HIS A 88 -4.58 -12.76 -1.37
CA HIS A 88 -5.83 -12.05 -1.64
C HIS A 88 -6.79 -12.98 -2.40
N PRO A 89 -7.70 -13.68 -1.70
CA PRO A 89 -8.68 -14.55 -2.34
C PRO A 89 -9.63 -13.75 -3.23
N THR A 90 -9.95 -12.53 -2.79
CA THR A 90 -10.69 -11.50 -3.54
C THR A 90 -9.84 -10.23 -3.67
N ASP A 91 -10.17 -9.41 -4.66
CA ASP A 91 -9.34 -8.27 -5.06
C ASP A 91 -9.53 -7.02 -4.18
N ASP A 92 -10.60 -6.96 -3.38
CA ASP A 92 -11.10 -5.76 -2.72
C ASP A 92 -10.09 -5.10 -1.78
N HIS A 93 -9.42 -5.86 -0.91
CA HIS A 93 -8.42 -5.31 0.02
C HIS A 93 -7.11 -4.90 -0.68
N PHE A 94 -6.90 -5.31 -1.94
CA PHE A 94 -5.77 -4.87 -2.78
C PHE A 94 -6.10 -3.63 -3.63
N MET A 95 -7.39 -3.32 -3.83
CA MET A 95 -7.82 -2.23 -4.70
C MET A 95 -7.42 -0.84 -4.20
N SER A 96 -7.27 -0.66 -2.88
CA SER A 96 -6.78 0.59 -2.28
C SER A 96 -5.33 0.90 -2.66
N MET A 97 -4.48 -0.13 -2.77
CA MET A 97 -3.12 0.02 -3.30
C MET A 97 -3.14 0.42 -4.78
N CYS A 98 -4.07 -0.13 -5.56
CA CYS A 98 -4.31 0.29 -6.94
C CYS A 98 -4.90 1.72 -7.05
N PHE A 99 -5.51 2.23 -5.99
CA PHE A 99 -5.94 3.62 -5.90
C PHE A 99 -4.73 4.52 -5.64
N ALA A 100 -3.95 4.24 -4.59
CA ALA A 100 -2.76 5.02 -4.24
C ALA A 100 -1.72 5.06 -5.38
N ALA A 101 -1.44 3.92 -6.01
CA ALA A 101 -0.55 3.85 -7.17
C ALA A 101 -1.10 4.61 -8.39
N GLY A 102 -2.42 4.73 -8.53
CA GLY A 102 -3.04 5.58 -9.55
C GLY A 102 -2.81 7.06 -9.28
N ALA A 103 -2.94 7.47 -8.01
CA ALA A 103 -2.75 8.84 -7.57
C ALA A 103 -1.30 9.30 -7.59
N ALA A 104 -0.33 8.40 -7.40
CA ALA A 104 1.11 8.68 -7.39
C ALA A 104 1.88 7.99 -8.55
N GLY A 105 1.21 7.81 -9.69
CA GLY A 105 1.75 7.03 -10.81
C GLY A 105 1.92 7.76 -12.13
N ALA A 106 1.86 9.09 -12.16
CA ALA A 106 2.05 9.87 -13.38
C ALA A 106 3.52 10.28 -13.54
N ALA A 107 3.90 10.82 -14.70
CA ALA A 107 5.31 11.07 -15.04
C ALA A 107 5.97 12.12 -14.13
N ASP A 108 5.18 13.04 -13.61
CA ASP A 108 5.50 14.06 -12.61
C ASP A 108 5.79 13.46 -11.22
N ASP A 109 5.39 12.22 -10.91
CA ASP A 109 5.84 11.53 -9.67
C ASP A 109 7.14 10.74 -9.82
N ASP A 110 7.82 10.81 -10.97
CA ASP A 110 9.02 10.00 -11.14
C ASP A 110 10.05 10.38 -10.06
N ASN A 111 10.57 9.37 -9.36
CA ASN A 111 11.45 9.50 -8.19
C ASN A 111 10.82 10.05 -6.90
N ALA A 112 9.49 10.24 -6.83
CA ALA A 112 8.83 10.52 -5.55
C ALA A 112 9.14 9.38 -4.56
N PRO A 113 9.62 9.66 -3.33
CA PRO A 113 10.10 8.60 -2.43
C PRO A 113 8.97 7.68 -1.98
N GLY A 114 9.28 6.39 -1.81
CA GLY A 114 8.37 5.41 -1.22
C GLY A 114 8.87 4.96 0.14
N VAL A 115 8.11 5.26 1.19
CA VAL A 115 8.48 4.99 2.59
C VAL A 115 7.52 3.97 3.19
N LEU A 116 8.05 2.90 3.76
CA LEU A 116 7.31 2.05 4.70
C LEU A 116 7.34 2.74 6.07
N GLY A 117 6.18 3.14 6.58
CA GLY A 117 6.06 3.85 7.85
C GLY A 117 5.87 2.92 9.05
N ALA A 118 4.91 2.00 8.93
CA ALA A 118 4.57 1.04 9.97
C ALA A 118 4.15 -0.28 9.33
N GLU A 119 4.29 -1.36 10.09
CA GLU A 119 3.80 -2.68 9.70
C GLU A 119 3.41 -3.48 10.94
N ASP A 120 2.31 -4.20 10.84
CA ASP A 120 1.94 -5.22 11.82
C ASP A 120 1.51 -6.53 11.13
N TRP A 121 1.39 -7.56 11.96
CA TRP A 121 0.90 -8.87 11.59
C TRP A 121 -0.16 -9.32 12.58
N GLU A 122 -1.34 -9.63 12.06
CA GLU A 122 -2.51 -10.06 12.81
C GLU A 122 -2.93 -11.47 12.41
N LEU A 123 -3.53 -12.22 13.34
CA LEU A 123 -4.05 -13.56 13.10
C LEU A 123 -3.03 -14.48 12.41
N THR A 124 -1.76 -14.30 12.79
CA THR A 124 -0.55 -14.92 12.20
C THR A 124 -0.24 -14.53 10.74
N ASN A 125 -1.20 -14.53 9.82
CA ASN A 125 -0.93 -14.42 8.38
C ASN A 125 -1.37 -13.10 7.73
N MET A 126 -2.19 -12.29 8.41
CA MET A 126 -2.66 -11.02 7.88
C MET A 126 -1.61 -9.95 8.10
N CYS A 127 -1.29 -9.16 7.08
CA CYS A 127 -0.26 -8.13 7.17
C CYS A 127 -0.81 -6.78 6.73
N ASN A 128 -0.67 -5.78 7.60
CA ASN A 128 -1.00 -4.40 7.29
C ASN A 128 0.29 -3.59 7.22
N SER A 129 0.70 -3.24 6.00
CA SER A 129 1.87 -2.39 5.75
C SER A 129 1.42 -0.99 5.33
N GLN A 130 1.88 0.04 6.04
CA GLN A 130 1.62 1.43 5.71
C GLN A 130 2.73 1.99 4.80
N PHE A 131 2.35 2.45 3.62
CA PHE A 131 3.25 3.11 2.69
C PHE A 131 2.88 4.58 2.45
N THR A 132 3.88 5.44 2.33
CA THR A 132 3.74 6.83 1.90
C THR A 132 4.54 7.04 0.62
N ILE A 133 3.91 7.60 -0.41
CA ILE A 133 4.57 7.99 -1.66
C ILE A 133 4.58 9.51 -1.77
N GLY A 134 5.75 10.10 -1.98
CA GLY A 134 5.95 11.54 -1.99
C GLY A 134 6.30 12.11 -0.61
N THR A 135 6.33 13.44 -0.52
CA THR A 135 6.61 14.18 0.71
C THR A 135 5.57 15.28 0.91
N TRP A 136 5.47 15.80 2.13
CA TRP A 136 4.59 16.93 2.47
C TRP A 136 5.30 18.29 2.39
N ASP A 137 6.63 18.29 2.28
CA ASP A 137 7.48 19.45 2.58
C ASP A 137 7.31 20.63 1.60
N GLU A 138 6.65 20.42 0.45
CA GLU A 138 6.32 21.50 -0.48
C GLU A 138 5.17 22.41 0.00
N TYR A 139 4.43 22.05 1.06
CA TYR A 139 3.41 22.94 1.67
C TYR A 139 3.98 23.87 2.76
N ALA A 140 5.18 23.59 3.27
CA ALA A 140 5.84 24.45 4.26
C ALA A 140 6.55 25.66 3.62
N GLY A 141 6.70 25.66 2.29
CA GLY A 141 7.20 26.77 1.52
C GLY A 141 6.07 27.49 0.79
N VAL A 142 5.41 28.42 1.46
CA VAL A 142 4.69 29.49 0.75
C VAL A 142 5.70 30.16 -0.18
N SER A 143 5.61 29.88 -1.48
CA SER A 143 6.32 30.68 -2.47
C SER A 143 5.68 32.07 -2.43
N ASN A 144 6.50 33.11 -2.28
CA ASN A 144 6.04 34.50 -2.26
C ASN A 144 5.34 34.95 -3.57
N ASP A 145 5.21 34.07 -4.56
CA ASP A 145 4.70 34.38 -5.90
C ASP A 145 3.46 33.56 -6.32
N GLY A 146 2.80 32.84 -5.39
CA GLY A 146 1.46 32.27 -5.63
C GLY A 146 1.34 31.22 -6.76
N ALA A 147 2.46 30.75 -7.31
CA ALA A 147 2.48 29.69 -8.31
C ALA A 147 2.76 28.34 -7.62
N ILE A 148 1.75 27.46 -7.64
CA ILE A 148 1.87 26.06 -7.28
C ILE A 148 2.63 25.38 -8.43
N LYS A 149 3.81 24.80 -8.15
CA LYS A 149 4.50 23.94 -9.11
C LYS A 149 3.80 22.59 -9.15
N ALA A 150 3.54 22.14 -10.39
CA ALA A 150 2.90 20.88 -10.73
C ALA A 150 3.87 19.70 -10.59
#